data_AF-A0A948Q1T3-F1
#
_entry.id   AF-A0A948Q1T3-F1
#
_cell.length_a   1.000
_cell.length_b   1.000
_cell.length_c   1.000
_cell.angle_alpha   90.00
_cell.angle_beta   90.00
_cell.angle_gamma   90.00
#
_symmetry.space_group_name_H-M   'P 1'
#
loop_
_entity.id
_entity.type
_entity.pdbx_description
1 polymer ?
#
loop_
_entity_poly.entity_id
_entity_poly.type
_entity_poly.pdbx_seq_one_letter_code
_entity_poly.pdbx_strand_id
1 'polypeptide(L)'
;TIPIVSFPEDGTSVQDTPKLTLVVLEPDSEWTPACAGTADRASGSLRQQIAEWTKQRGKSPRLYPGSLVWCLKKPGRDFREKVELWLAWKRVHKEITEGTLGGDFDRVDRAEIQSKVSDAEEGAKDEVWGGYRFAVIADNKEPDGLKTIDLGAGHSSGAETLCGRVITALKSQALLNESVGASYIERNWPSALKDSGAWPLASLRQSFLNGSLTRLLDPDAVLRTKIVEFVLRGDFGLASGKKPEGGYERVWFNEPLSSDEISFESGVFLLLKSKAKSLKIETEPIPGGGPEPIPEPEPEPPSGQEPVSGPSLKTFRIIGNVPPEVWNRFGTKVLPKLRSGTDLKIGIDFSVSMETGIAKSFETELKQILDDLGLSDRIEIE
;
A
#
# COMPACT_ATOMS: atom_id res chain seq x y z
N THR A 1 -0.75 13.80 -3.01
CA THR A 1 0.06 13.83 -4.25
C THR A 1 0.72 12.47 -4.41
N ILE A 2 0.81 11.97 -5.64
CA ILE A 2 1.47 10.69 -5.94
C ILE A 2 2.99 10.89 -6.12
N PRO A 3 3.83 9.89 -5.82
CA PRO A 3 5.26 9.96 -6.10
C PRO A 3 5.54 10.22 -7.58
N ILE A 4 6.60 10.97 -7.87
CA ILE A 4 7.05 11.28 -9.23
C ILE A 4 8.46 10.73 -9.41
N VAL A 5 8.66 9.97 -10.50
CA VAL A 5 9.98 9.55 -10.98
C VAL A 5 10.25 10.31 -12.28
N SER A 6 11.29 11.12 -12.30
CA SER A 6 11.65 11.95 -13.46
C SER A 6 12.80 11.31 -14.23
N PHE A 7 12.63 11.20 -15.54
CA PHE A 7 13.69 10.85 -16.50
C PHE A 7 14.45 9.55 -16.14
N PRO A 8 13.75 8.42 -15.95
CA PRO A 8 14.43 7.16 -15.66
C PRO A 8 15.30 6.74 -16.85
N GLU A 9 16.57 6.44 -16.59
CA GLU A 9 17.49 5.92 -17.62
C GLU A 9 17.05 4.54 -18.10
N ASP A 10 16.55 3.72 -17.17
CA ASP A 10 16.07 2.37 -17.47
C ASP A 10 14.88 1.92 -16.60
N GLY A 11 14.34 0.75 -16.92
CA GLY A 11 13.30 0.11 -16.15
C GLY A 11 13.70 -0.28 -14.72
N THR A 12 14.99 -0.28 -14.35
CA THR A 12 15.42 -0.56 -12.97
C THR A 12 15.31 0.66 -12.05
N SER A 13 15.42 1.85 -12.64
CA SER A 13 15.33 3.16 -11.98
C SER A 13 13.94 3.44 -11.42
N VAL A 14 12.90 2.84 -12.02
CA VAL A 14 11.52 2.93 -11.54
C VAL A 14 11.27 1.86 -10.48
N GLN A 15 10.97 2.29 -9.24
CA GLN A 15 10.69 1.40 -8.12
C GLN A 15 9.41 0.58 -8.34
N ASP A 16 9.39 -0.66 -7.85
CA ASP A 16 8.20 -1.52 -7.90
C ASP A 16 7.45 -1.40 -6.57
N THR A 17 6.57 -0.40 -6.46
CA THR A 17 5.84 -0.11 -5.22
C THR A 17 4.32 -0.24 -5.44
N PRO A 18 3.55 -0.60 -4.39
CA PRO A 18 2.11 -0.76 -4.49
C PRO A 18 1.34 0.58 -4.55
N LYS A 19 2.04 1.73 -4.60
CA LYS A 19 1.43 3.06 -4.67
C LYS A 19 1.47 3.60 -6.09
N LEU A 20 0.36 4.21 -6.51
CA LEU A 20 0.29 4.84 -7.83
C LEU A 20 1.44 5.85 -7.98
N THR A 21 2.23 5.72 -9.03
CA THR A 21 3.45 6.51 -9.27
C THR A 21 3.41 7.09 -10.67
N LEU A 22 3.69 8.40 -10.78
CA LEU A 22 3.83 9.07 -12.07
C LEU A 22 5.28 8.99 -12.52
N VAL A 23 5.53 8.49 -13.72
CA VAL A 23 6.85 8.41 -14.32
C VAL A 23 6.91 9.34 -15.51
N VAL A 24 7.73 10.39 -15.45
CA VAL A 24 7.87 11.39 -16.52
C VAL A 24 9.08 11.02 -17.37
N LEU A 25 8.87 10.74 -18.66
CA LEU A 25 9.95 10.42 -19.60
C LEU A 25 10.68 11.68 -20.06
N GLU A 26 11.88 11.49 -20.61
CA GLU A 26 12.68 12.59 -21.14
C GLU A 26 11.99 13.29 -22.32
N PRO A 27 12.27 14.59 -22.56
CA PRO A 27 11.68 15.32 -23.66
C PRO A 27 11.94 14.73 -25.04
N ASP A 28 13.07 14.06 -25.24
CA ASP A 28 13.45 13.45 -26.52
C ASP A 28 12.68 12.15 -26.79
N SER A 29 12.05 11.57 -25.77
CA SER A 29 11.18 10.40 -25.88
C SER A 29 9.77 10.82 -26.32
N GLU A 30 9.52 10.76 -27.62
CA GLU A 30 8.25 11.14 -28.23
C GLU A 30 7.26 9.97 -28.35
N TRP A 31 6.06 10.15 -27.81
CA TRP A 31 5.02 9.12 -27.84
C TRP A 31 4.07 9.29 -29.02
N THR A 32 4.02 8.27 -29.87
CA THR A 32 3.02 8.17 -30.94
C THR A 32 1.94 7.16 -30.53
N PRO A 33 0.68 7.58 -30.32
CA PRO A 33 -0.41 6.64 -30.03
C PRO A 33 -0.64 5.71 -31.23
N ALA A 34 -1.01 4.44 -31.01
CA ALA A 34 -1.41 3.58 -32.13
C ALA A 34 -2.67 4.14 -32.79
N CYS A 35 -2.64 4.24 -34.12
CA CYS A 35 -3.85 4.42 -34.91
C CYS A 35 -4.68 3.14 -34.85
N ALA A 36 -5.94 3.25 -34.40
CA ALA A 36 -6.88 2.14 -34.40
C ALA A 36 -7.02 1.57 -35.82
N GLY A 37 -6.70 0.28 -36.00
CA GLY A 37 -6.94 -0.45 -37.24
C GLY A 37 -5.74 -0.71 -38.14
N THR A 38 -4.54 -0.22 -37.79
CA THR A 38 -3.31 -0.69 -38.44
C THR A 38 -2.49 -1.47 -37.41
N ALA A 39 -2.39 -2.78 -37.62
CA ALA A 39 -1.38 -3.61 -36.96
C ALA A 39 -0.02 -3.24 -37.56
N ASP A 40 0.39 -1.99 -37.40
CA ASP A 40 1.65 -1.54 -37.93
C ASP A 40 2.74 -2.10 -37.01
N ARG A 41 3.55 -2.99 -37.60
CA ARG A 41 4.73 -3.61 -36.98
C ARG A 41 5.79 -2.57 -36.57
N ALA A 42 5.51 -1.29 -36.82
CA ALA A 42 6.27 -0.10 -36.45
C ALA A 42 5.69 0.66 -35.23
N SER A 43 4.93 0.01 -34.34
CA SER A 43 4.71 0.53 -32.99
C SER A 43 6.08 0.78 -32.36
N GLY A 44 6.50 2.06 -32.30
CA GLY A 44 7.90 2.47 -32.20
C GLY A 44 8.68 1.84 -31.04
N SER A 45 10.02 1.87 -31.15
CA SER A 45 10.96 1.35 -30.14
C SER A 45 10.58 1.78 -28.71
N LEU A 46 10.13 3.02 -28.54
CA LEU A 46 9.69 3.56 -27.26
C LEU A 46 8.44 2.84 -26.71
N ARG A 47 7.45 2.50 -27.53
CA ARG A 47 6.25 1.80 -27.07
C ARG A 47 6.57 0.39 -26.56
N GLN A 48 7.44 -0.31 -27.26
CA GLN A 48 7.95 -1.62 -26.83
C GLN A 48 8.76 -1.50 -25.54
N GLN A 49 9.61 -0.48 -25.43
CA GLN A 49 10.39 -0.19 -24.23
C GLN A 49 9.51 0.12 -23.02
N ILE A 50 8.47 0.94 -23.17
CA ILE A 50 7.52 1.22 -22.09
C ILE A 50 6.72 -0.03 -21.71
N ALA A 51 6.34 -0.87 -22.68
CA ALA A 51 5.66 -2.13 -22.40
C ALA A 51 6.56 -3.08 -21.59
N GLU A 52 7.84 -3.17 -21.97
CA GLU A 52 8.86 -3.93 -21.26
C GLU A 52 9.06 -3.38 -19.85
N TRP A 53 9.28 -2.07 -19.69
CA TRP A 53 9.50 -1.43 -18.38
C TRP A 53 8.27 -1.48 -17.47
N THR A 54 7.08 -1.58 -18.04
CA THR A 54 5.84 -1.80 -17.28
C THR A 54 5.76 -3.22 -16.74
N LYS A 55 6.27 -4.22 -17.47
CA LYS A 55 6.21 -5.64 -17.08
C LYS A 55 7.44 -6.10 -16.31
N GLN A 56 8.59 -5.50 -16.55
CA GLN A 56 9.89 -5.93 -16.06
C GLN A 56 10.61 -4.78 -15.35
N ARG A 57 11.33 -5.14 -14.29
CA ARG A 57 12.32 -4.32 -13.61
C ARG A 57 13.68 -4.98 -13.80
N GLY A 58 14.41 -4.55 -14.83
CA GLY A 58 15.63 -5.22 -15.27
C GLY A 58 15.30 -6.60 -15.81
N LYS A 59 15.71 -7.66 -15.10
CA LYS A 59 15.44 -9.06 -15.48
C LYS A 59 14.31 -9.72 -14.68
N SER A 60 13.73 -8.99 -13.72
CA SER A 60 12.70 -9.52 -12.83
C SER A 60 11.33 -8.95 -13.18
N PRO A 61 10.25 -9.76 -13.20
CA PRO A 61 8.92 -9.25 -13.47
C PRO A 61 8.46 -8.34 -12.33
N ARG A 62 7.76 -7.26 -12.69
CA ARG A 62 7.14 -6.36 -11.72
C ARG A 62 5.94 -7.02 -11.07
N LEU A 63 5.82 -6.85 -9.76
CA LEU A 63 4.64 -7.24 -9.00
C LEU A 63 3.51 -6.24 -9.16
N TYR A 64 3.81 -4.95 -9.37
CA TYR A 64 2.79 -3.90 -9.34
C TYR A 64 2.73 -3.08 -10.65
N PRO A 65 2.59 -3.71 -11.83
CA PRO A 65 2.55 -2.98 -13.11
C PRO A 65 1.37 -2.00 -13.22
N GLY A 66 0.28 -2.25 -12.49
CA GLY A 66 -0.89 -1.38 -12.45
C GLY A 66 -0.69 -0.06 -11.72
N SER A 67 0.37 0.05 -10.89
CA SER A 67 0.69 1.27 -10.14
C SER A 67 1.46 2.30 -10.96
N LEU A 68 1.96 1.94 -12.14
CA LEU A 68 2.73 2.84 -12.99
C LEU A 68 1.84 3.63 -13.95
N VAL A 69 2.09 4.94 -14.01
CA VAL A 69 1.51 5.85 -15.01
C VAL A 69 2.66 6.58 -15.70
N TRP A 70 2.87 6.33 -16.97
CA TRP A 70 3.92 6.95 -17.76
C TRP A 70 3.40 8.24 -18.40
N CYS A 71 4.13 9.34 -18.27
CA CYS A 71 3.81 10.62 -18.88
C CYS A 71 4.84 10.95 -19.95
N LEU A 72 4.37 11.15 -21.18
CA LEU A 72 5.22 11.27 -22.36
C LEU A 72 4.85 12.49 -23.21
N LYS A 73 5.85 13.00 -23.94
CA LYS A 73 5.71 14.14 -24.84
C LYS A 73 5.02 13.74 -26.14
N LYS A 74 4.20 14.62 -26.72
CA LYS A 74 3.76 14.53 -28.12
C LYS A 74 4.95 14.61 -29.09
N PRO A 75 4.87 13.99 -30.27
CA PRO A 75 5.86 14.22 -31.31
C PRO A 75 5.83 15.68 -31.76
N GLY A 76 7.00 16.24 -32.05
CA GLY A 76 7.10 17.58 -32.62
C GLY A 76 8.28 18.40 -32.09
N ARG A 77 8.65 19.40 -32.88
CA ARG A 77 9.81 20.27 -32.63
C ARG A 77 9.50 21.50 -31.79
N ASP A 78 8.21 21.83 -31.60
CA ASP A 78 7.75 23.03 -30.87
C ASP A 78 8.49 23.21 -29.54
N PHE A 79 8.56 22.14 -28.72
CA PHE A 79 9.23 22.20 -27.42
C PHE A 79 10.71 22.53 -27.55
N ARG A 80 11.39 21.86 -28.47
CA ARG A 80 12.80 22.09 -28.75
C ARG A 80 13.04 23.52 -29.26
N GLU A 81 12.23 23.98 -30.21
CA GLU A 81 12.33 25.33 -30.78
C GLU A 81 12.12 26.43 -29.73
N LYS A 82 11.15 26.26 -28.82
CA LYS A 82 10.92 27.20 -27.72
C LYS A 82 12.08 27.23 -26.71
N VAL A 83 12.63 26.06 -26.37
CA VAL A 83 13.80 25.97 -25.48
C VAL A 83 15.04 26.55 -26.16
N GLU A 84 15.28 26.28 -27.44
CA GLU A 84 16.40 26.85 -28.21
C GLU A 84 16.30 28.38 -28.26
N LEU A 85 15.11 28.92 -28.51
CA LEU A 85 14.86 30.36 -28.48
C LEU A 85 15.13 30.97 -27.10
N TRP A 86 14.68 30.31 -26.03
CA TRP A 86 14.95 30.76 -24.66
C TRP A 86 16.44 30.75 -24.31
N LEU A 87 17.15 29.69 -24.70
CA LEU A 87 18.60 29.58 -24.50
C LEU A 87 19.36 30.63 -25.31
N ALA A 88 18.91 30.93 -26.53
CA ALA A 88 19.49 31.99 -27.35
C ALA A 88 19.33 33.36 -26.67
N TRP A 89 18.13 33.70 -26.18
CA TRP A 89 17.90 34.95 -25.45
C TRP A 89 18.69 35.03 -24.13
N LYS A 90 18.78 33.92 -23.39
CA LYS A 90 19.62 33.84 -22.18
C LYS A 90 21.09 34.11 -22.48
N ARG A 91 21.59 33.59 -23.60
CA ARG A 91 22.97 33.82 -24.04
C ARG A 91 23.20 35.29 -24.39
N VAL A 92 22.31 35.90 -25.17
CA VAL A 92 22.38 37.33 -25.51
C VAL A 92 22.36 38.19 -24.25
N HIS A 93 21.43 37.93 -23.33
CA HIS A 93 21.33 38.65 -22.06
C HIS A 93 22.61 38.53 -21.23
N LYS A 94 23.21 37.32 -21.17
CA LYS A 94 24.48 37.08 -20.48
C LYS A 94 25.62 37.88 -21.11
N GLU A 95 25.79 37.82 -22.43
CA GLU A 95 26.87 38.51 -23.15
C GLU A 95 26.78 40.05 -23.00
N ILE A 96 25.56 40.59 -22.92
CA ILE A 96 25.32 42.02 -22.67
C ILE A 96 25.63 42.40 -21.22
N THR A 97 25.24 41.56 -20.27
CA THR A 97 25.52 41.78 -18.84
C THR A 97 27.03 41.74 -18.56
N GLU A 98 27.75 40.84 -19.24
CA GLU A 98 29.20 40.67 -19.12
C GLU A 98 30.00 41.68 -19.98
N GLY A 99 29.34 42.50 -20.80
CA GLY A 99 29.98 43.49 -21.67
C GLY A 99 30.82 42.85 -22.79
N THR A 100 30.59 41.59 -23.11
CA THR A 100 31.30 40.84 -24.16
C THR A 100 30.61 40.97 -25.52
N LEU A 101 29.33 41.34 -25.54
CA LEU A 101 28.63 41.70 -26.76
C LEU A 101 29.02 43.12 -27.18
N GLY A 102 29.69 43.26 -28.33
CA GLY A 102 30.09 44.57 -28.85
C GLY A 102 28.86 45.44 -29.15
N GLY A 103 28.80 46.63 -28.53
CA GLY A 103 27.72 47.61 -28.72
C GLY A 103 27.41 48.36 -27.43
N ASP A 104 27.00 49.62 -27.55
CA ASP A 104 26.49 50.41 -26.44
C ASP A 104 25.02 50.06 -26.21
N PHE A 105 24.73 49.23 -25.21
CA PHE A 105 23.36 48.87 -24.84
C PHE A 105 22.84 49.84 -23.77
N ASP A 106 21.85 50.64 -24.14
CA ASP A 106 21.22 51.59 -23.22
C ASP A 106 20.28 50.88 -22.22
N ARG A 107 19.65 51.65 -21.33
CA ARG A 107 18.73 51.08 -20.33
C ARG A 107 17.45 50.51 -20.94
N VAL A 108 17.01 51.05 -22.07
CA VAL A 108 15.80 50.62 -22.79
C VAL A 108 16.07 49.30 -23.49
N ASP A 109 17.21 49.18 -24.19
CA ASP A 109 17.64 47.94 -24.86
C ASP A 109 17.73 46.78 -23.85
N ARG A 110 18.37 47.04 -22.70
CA ARG A 110 18.47 46.03 -21.62
C ARG A 110 17.11 45.59 -21.09
N ALA A 111 16.16 46.52 -20.96
CA ALA A 111 14.81 46.20 -20.52
C ALA A 111 14.04 45.38 -21.56
N GLU A 112 14.20 45.69 -22.85
CA GLU A 112 13.59 44.92 -23.93
C GLU A 112 14.13 43.48 -23.97
N ILE A 113 15.45 43.31 -23.90
CA ILE A 113 16.08 41.98 -23.88
C ILE A 113 15.62 41.17 -22.67
N GLN A 114 15.52 41.80 -21.49
CA GLN A 114 14.97 41.16 -20.30
C GLN A 114 13.52 40.69 -20.52
N SER A 115 12.69 41.51 -21.19
CA SER A 115 11.34 41.11 -21.58
C SER A 115 11.36 39.90 -22.52
N LYS A 116 12.21 39.91 -23.56
CA LYS A 116 12.33 38.78 -24.50
C LYS A 116 12.77 37.49 -23.82
N VAL A 117 13.68 37.56 -22.84
CA VAL A 117 14.09 36.41 -22.03
C VAL A 117 12.90 35.87 -21.24
N SER A 118 12.12 36.76 -20.60
CA SER A 118 10.94 36.38 -19.82
C SER A 118 9.86 35.75 -20.69
N ASP A 119 9.53 36.38 -21.83
CA ASP A 119 8.52 35.89 -22.77
C ASP A 119 8.92 34.52 -23.36
N ALA A 120 10.21 34.34 -23.69
CA ALA A 120 10.73 33.07 -24.18
C ALA A 120 10.72 31.98 -23.08
N GLU A 121 10.99 32.36 -21.82
CA GLU A 121 10.88 31.44 -20.68
C GLU A 121 9.44 30.96 -20.47
N GLU A 122 8.48 31.88 -20.49
CA GLU A 122 7.06 31.56 -20.36
C GLU A 122 6.58 30.68 -21.52
N GLY A 123 6.96 31.03 -22.75
CA GLY A 123 6.67 30.20 -23.92
C GLY A 123 7.27 28.80 -23.85
N ALA A 124 8.48 28.64 -23.30
CA ALA A 124 9.08 27.33 -23.08
C ALA A 124 8.35 26.54 -21.98
N LYS A 125 7.94 27.19 -20.89
CA LYS A 125 7.12 26.57 -19.82
C LYS A 125 5.77 26.12 -20.36
N ASP A 126 5.09 26.94 -21.13
CA ASP A 126 3.81 26.59 -21.76
C ASP A 126 3.94 25.36 -22.67
N GLU A 127 5.03 25.26 -23.43
CA GLU A 127 5.23 24.11 -24.30
C GLU A 127 5.61 22.83 -23.52
N VAL A 128 6.12 22.92 -22.28
CA VAL A 128 6.17 21.73 -21.39
C VAL A 128 4.75 21.21 -21.13
N TRP A 129 3.80 22.10 -20.79
CA TRP A 129 2.42 21.72 -20.49
C TRP A 129 1.62 21.25 -21.71
N GLY A 130 1.86 21.87 -22.87
CA GLY A 130 1.31 21.45 -24.17
C GLY A 130 1.97 20.19 -24.72
N GLY A 131 3.25 19.99 -24.40
CA GLY A 131 4.10 18.90 -24.86
C GLY A 131 3.81 17.58 -24.16
N TYR A 132 3.80 17.55 -22.82
CA TYR A 132 3.50 16.35 -22.02
C TYR A 132 2.01 16.05 -22.00
N ARG A 133 1.55 15.47 -23.12
CA ARG A 133 0.14 15.28 -23.46
C ARG A 133 -0.35 13.87 -23.21
N PHE A 134 0.52 12.87 -23.21
CA PHE A 134 0.09 11.48 -23.14
C PHE A 134 0.37 10.87 -21.77
N ALA A 135 -0.66 10.26 -21.18
CA ALA A 135 -0.52 9.36 -20.05
C ALA A 135 -0.72 7.92 -20.54
N VAL A 136 0.17 7.00 -20.16
CA VAL A 136 0.12 5.60 -20.58
C VAL A 136 0.10 4.71 -19.35
N ILE A 137 -0.82 3.76 -19.33
CA ILE A 137 -1.04 2.84 -18.20
C ILE A 137 -1.08 1.40 -18.68
N ALA A 138 -0.79 0.45 -17.78
CA ALA A 138 -0.99 -0.97 -18.07
C ALA A 138 -2.49 -1.28 -18.29
N ASP A 139 -2.84 -1.97 -19.37
CA ASP A 139 -4.19 -2.49 -19.55
C ASP A 139 -4.11 -3.83 -20.27
N ASN A 140 -4.44 -4.90 -19.56
CA ASN A 140 -4.38 -6.27 -20.09
C ASN A 140 -5.41 -6.53 -21.20
N LYS A 141 -6.34 -5.59 -21.45
CA LYS A 141 -7.29 -5.66 -22.57
C LYS A 141 -6.68 -5.16 -23.88
N GLU A 142 -5.61 -4.38 -23.82
CA GLU A 142 -4.90 -3.89 -24.99
C GLU A 142 -3.89 -4.93 -25.49
N PRO A 143 -3.65 -5.05 -26.81
CA PRO A 143 -2.84 -6.12 -27.39
C PRO A 143 -1.37 -6.10 -26.94
N ASP A 144 -0.81 -4.92 -26.69
CA ASP A 144 0.54 -4.73 -26.17
C ASP A 144 0.58 -4.58 -24.63
N GLY A 145 -0.61 -4.52 -24.01
CA GLY A 145 -0.76 -4.31 -22.57
C GLY A 145 -0.70 -2.85 -22.15
N LEU A 146 -0.77 -1.89 -23.09
CA LEU A 146 -0.67 -0.46 -22.80
C LEU A 146 -1.88 0.31 -23.34
N LYS A 147 -2.49 1.10 -22.46
CA LYS A 147 -3.55 2.04 -22.82
C LYS A 147 -3.01 3.46 -22.80
N THR A 148 -3.20 4.18 -23.91
CA THR A 148 -2.88 5.60 -24.02
C THR A 148 -4.10 6.46 -23.67
N ILE A 149 -3.86 7.49 -22.87
CA ILE A 149 -4.81 8.53 -22.49
C ILE A 149 -4.25 9.86 -23.00
N ASP A 150 -5.03 10.54 -23.82
CA ASP A 150 -4.73 11.91 -24.25
C ASP A 150 -5.24 12.90 -23.19
N LEU A 151 -4.33 13.65 -22.59
CA LEU A 151 -4.62 14.67 -21.58
C LEU A 151 -5.11 16.00 -22.19
N GLY A 152 -5.05 16.14 -23.52
CA GLY A 152 -5.35 17.37 -24.26
C GLY A 152 -4.18 18.36 -24.31
N ALA A 153 -4.46 19.62 -24.64
CA ALA A 153 -3.48 20.71 -24.51
C ALA A 153 -3.50 21.27 -23.08
N GLY A 154 -2.33 21.35 -22.43
CA GLY A 154 -2.16 22.02 -21.14
C GLY A 154 -1.63 23.44 -21.32
N HIS A 155 -1.71 24.26 -20.27
CA HIS A 155 -1.13 25.60 -20.21
C HIS A 155 -0.48 25.84 -18.83
N SER A 156 0.54 26.69 -18.77
CA SER A 156 1.30 26.93 -17.53
C SER A 156 0.58 27.83 -16.51
N SER A 157 -0.45 28.56 -16.95
CA SER A 157 -1.22 29.50 -16.13
C SER A 157 -2.25 28.86 -15.19
N GLY A 158 -2.43 27.53 -15.25
CA GLY A 158 -3.34 26.81 -14.35
C GLY A 158 -2.74 26.57 -12.97
N ALA A 159 -3.56 26.59 -11.92
CA ALA A 159 -3.17 26.13 -10.58
C ALA A 159 -3.03 24.58 -10.49
N GLU A 160 -3.30 23.87 -11.58
CA GLU A 160 -3.28 22.42 -11.64
C GLU A 160 -1.85 21.89 -11.83
N THR A 161 -1.50 20.83 -11.10
CA THR A 161 -0.21 20.14 -11.28
C THR A 161 -0.31 19.07 -12.37
N LEU A 162 0.80 18.68 -12.99
CA LEU A 162 0.81 17.56 -13.96
C LEU A 162 0.19 16.29 -13.37
N CYS A 163 0.51 15.98 -12.11
CA CYS A 163 -0.12 14.90 -11.36
C CYS A 163 -1.63 15.06 -11.23
N GLY A 164 -2.10 16.28 -10.90
CA GLY A 164 -3.52 16.61 -10.82
C GLY A 164 -4.22 16.32 -12.14
N ARG A 165 -3.68 16.83 -13.25
CA ARG A 165 -4.22 16.64 -14.59
C ARG A 165 -4.32 15.17 -14.99
N VAL A 166 -3.27 14.38 -14.73
CA VAL A 166 -3.26 12.94 -14.99
C VAL A 166 -4.33 12.23 -14.15
N ILE A 167 -4.42 12.54 -12.85
CA ILE A 167 -5.42 11.94 -11.95
C ILE A 167 -6.84 12.31 -12.40
N THR A 168 -7.08 13.57 -12.74
CA THR A 168 -8.36 14.07 -13.25
C THR A 168 -8.77 13.32 -14.52
N ALA A 169 -7.84 13.17 -15.48
CA ALA A 169 -8.09 12.44 -16.71
C ALA A 169 -8.41 10.95 -16.43
N LEU A 170 -7.62 10.27 -15.60
CA LEU A 170 -7.85 8.87 -15.24
C LEU A 170 -9.19 8.66 -14.52
N LYS A 171 -9.59 9.58 -13.63
CA LYS A 171 -10.89 9.55 -12.96
C LYS A 171 -12.05 9.76 -13.94
N SER A 172 -11.92 10.75 -14.84
CA SER A 172 -12.96 11.07 -15.83
C SER A 172 -13.27 9.89 -16.77
N GLN A 173 -12.27 9.06 -17.05
CA GLN A 173 -12.40 7.85 -17.88
C GLN A 173 -12.71 6.58 -17.07
N ALA A 174 -12.99 6.70 -15.77
CA ALA A 174 -13.23 5.59 -14.84
C ALA A 174 -12.08 4.55 -14.79
N LEU A 175 -10.84 5.00 -15.03
CA LEU A 175 -9.62 4.18 -14.97
C LEU A 175 -8.93 4.22 -13.60
N LEU A 176 -9.29 5.20 -12.77
CA LEU A 176 -8.81 5.39 -11.40
C LEU A 176 -10.00 5.77 -10.51
N ASN A 177 -10.17 5.04 -9.40
CA ASN A 177 -11.21 5.30 -8.41
C ASN A 177 -10.59 5.64 -7.05
N GLU A 178 -11.30 6.42 -6.24
CA GLU A 178 -10.90 6.71 -4.86
C GLU A 178 -11.31 5.60 -3.88
N SER A 179 -12.32 4.82 -4.26
CA SER A 179 -12.88 3.74 -3.46
C SER A 179 -13.39 2.62 -4.36
N VAL A 180 -13.58 1.45 -3.75
CA VAL A 180 -14.27 0.32 -4.36
C VAL A 180 -15.57 0.03 -3.61
N GLY A 181 -16.58 -0.49 -4.30
CA GLY A 181 -17.85 -0.94 -3.71
C GLY A 181 -17.98 -2.46 -3.70
N ALA A 182 -18.80 -3.00 -2.79
CA ALA A 182 -18.95 -4.45 -2.62
C ALA A 182 -19.42 -5.16 -3.91
N SER A 183 -20.44 -4.60 -4.57
CA SER A 183 -20.96 -5.15 -5.83
C SER A 183 -19.92 -5.17 -6.96
N TYR A 184 -18.93 -4.26 -6.95
CA TYR A 184 -17.86 -4.29 -7.93
C TYR A 184 -16.95 -5.50 -7.70
N ILE A 185 -16.59 -5.77 -6.44
CA ILE A 185 -15.76 -6.93 -6.06
C ILE A 185 -16.50 -8.23 -6.38
N GLU A 186 -17.80 -8.30 -6.07
CA GLU A 186 -18.62 -9.48 -6.34
C GLU A 186 -18.74 -9.79 -7.84
N ARG A 187 -18.97 -8.77 -8.69
CA ARG A 187 -19.04 -8.95 -10.14
C ARG A 187 -17.72 -9.40 -10.75
N ASN A 188 -16.60 -8.93 -10.19
CA ASN A 188 -15.26 -9.28 -10.66
C ASN A 188 -14.63 -10.43 -9.86
N TRP A 189 -15.45 -11.24 -9.19
CA TRP A 189 -14.96 -12.40 -8.45
C TRP A 189 -14.30 -13.41 -9.41
N PRO A 190 -13.06 -13.88 -9.15
CA PRO A 190 -12.36 -14.81 -10.01
C PRO A 190 -13.16 -16.10 -10.19
N SER A 191 -13.34 -16.56 -11.43
CA SER A 191 -14.12 -17.77 -11.74
C SER A 191 -13.60 -19.00 -10.98
N ALA A 192 -12.28 -19.15 -10.87
CA ALA A 192 -11.63 -20.24 -10.13
C ALA A 192 -11.92 -20.24 -8.62
N LEU A 193 -12.40 -19.12 -8.05
CA LEU A 193 -12.69 -18.96 -6.63
C LEU A 193 -14.19 -18.81 -6.34
N LYS A 194 -15.06 -18.94 -7.36
CA LYS A 194 -16.51 -18.86 -7.17
C LYS A 194 -17.03 -20.07 -6.39
N ASP A 195 -16.56 -21.27 -6.73
CA ASP A 195 -16.98 -22.51 -6.08
C ASP A 195 -16.51 -22.57 -4.61
N SER A 196 -15.29 -22.09 -4.36
CA SER A 196 -14.77 -22.00 -3.00
C SER A 196 -15.42 -20.85 -2.22
N GLY A 197 -16.01 -19.85 -2.89
CA GLY A 197 -16.60 -18.66 -2.28
C GLY A 197 -15.64 -17.87 -1.37
N ALA A 198 -14.33 -18.08 -1.51
CA ALA A 198 -13.30 -17.53 -0.65
C ALA A 198 -12.15 -16.96 -1.48
N TRP A 199 -11.93 -15.65 -1.36
CA TRP A 199 -10.88 -14.93 -2.05
C TRP A 199 -9.79 -14.51 -1.07
N PRO A 200 -8.56 -15.05 -1.18
CA PRO A 200 -7.43 -14.59 -0.37
C PRO A 200 -7.24 -13.07 -0.49
N LEU A 201 -7.10 -12.36 0.63
CA LEU A 201 -6.91 -10.91 0.62
C LEU A 201 -5.62 -10.50 -0.10
N ALA A 202 -4.56 -11.30 0.00
CA ALA A 202 -3.32 -11.13 -0.76
C ALA A 202 -3.60 -11.08 -2.28
N SER A 203 -4.39 -12.02 -2.79
CA SER A 203 -4.73 -12.09 -4.21
C SER A 203 -5.71 -10.99 -4.62
N LEU A 204 -6.67 -10.62 -3.76
CA LEU A 204 -7.58 -9.51 -4.00
C LEU A 204 -6.81 -8.21 -4.17
N ARG A 205 -5.91 -7.91 -3.22
CA ARG A 205 -4.98 -6.77 -3.29
C ARG A 205 -4.17 -6.81 -4.58
N GLN A 206 -3.60 -7.97 -4.91
CA GLN A 206 -2.81 -8.15 -6.12
C GLN A 206 -3.61 -7.85 -7.41
N SER A 207 -4.91 -8.15 -7.44
CA SER A 207 -5.77 -7.85 -8.60
C SER A 207 -5.95 -6.34 -8.85
N PHE A 208 -5.89 -5.50 -7.81
CA PHE A 208 -5.85 -4.04 -7.98
C PHE A 208 -4.47 -3.57 -8.47
N LEU A 209 -3.41 -4.18 -7.93
CA LEU A 209 -2.03 -3.75 -8.19
C LEU A 209 -1.48 -4.20 -9.56
N ASN A 210 -1.97 -5.30 -10.11
CA ASN A 210 -1.56 -5.81 -11.42
C ASN A 210 -2.44 -5.29 -12.58
N GLY A 211 -3.43 -4.44 -12.29
CA GLY A 211 -4.33 -3.87 -13.30
C GLY A 211 -5.45 -4.81 -13.78
N SER A 212 -5.72 -5.92 -13.08
CA SER A 212 -6.89 -6.78 -13.39
C SER A 212 -8.20 -6.13 -12.98
N LEU A 213 -8.18 -5.36 -11.87
CA LEU A 213 -9.28 -4.54 -11.40
C LEU A 213 -8.97 -3.05 -11.65
N THR A 214 -9.98 -2.20 -11.42
CA THR A 214 -9.83 -0.74 -11.48
C THR A 214 -8.69 -0.27 -10.58
N ARG A 215 -7.98 0.79 -10.96
CA ARG A 215 -6.88 1.32 -10.13
C ARG A 215 -7.43 2.08 -8.94
N LEU A 216 -6.67 2.05 -7.85
CA LEU A 216 -6.89 2.85 -6.66
C LEU A 216 -5.64 3.69 -6.38
N LEU A 217 -5.83 4.87 -5.78
CA LEU A 217 -4.72 5.74 -5.39
C LEU A 217 -3.81 5.07 -4.35
N ASP A 218 -4.43 4.48 -3.33
CA ASP A 218 -3.78 3.68 -2.30
C ASP A 218 -4.63 2.43 -2.03
N PRO A 219 -4.34 1.30 -2.72
CA PRO A 219 -5.10 0.07 -2.57
C PRO A 219 -5.11 -0.45 -1.12
N ASP A 220 -4.01 -0.31 -0.39
CA ASP A 220 -3.86 -0.88 0.95
C ASP A 220 -4.73 -0.12 1.95
N ALA A 221 -4.69 1.22 1.91
CA ALA A 221 -5.53 2.06 2.76
C ALA A 221 -7.02 1.90 2.44
N VAL A 222 -7.38 1.88 1.14
CA VAL A 222 -8.78 1.75 0.72
C VAL A 222 -9.35 0.39 1.11
N LEU A 223 -8.62 -0.70 0.88
CA LEU A 223 -9.11 -2.04 1.20
C LEU A 223 -9.24 -2.26 2.71
N ARG A 224 -8.29 -1.77 3.53
CA ARG A 224 -8.38 -1.85 5.00
C ARG A 224 -9.64 -1.17 5.54
N THR A 225 -10.02 -0.02 4.99
CA THR A 225 -11.23 0.68 5.42
C THR A 225 -12.49 0.00 4.88
N LYS A 226 -12.51 -0.35 3.58
CA LYS A 226 -13.73 -0.83 2.91
C LYS A 226 -14.11 -2.25 3.30
N ILE A 227 -13.15 -3.14 3.54
CA ILE A 227 -13.45 -4.51 3.98
C ILE A 227 -14.14 -4.49 5.35
N VAL A 228 -13.73 -3.64 6.29
CA VAL A 228 -14.43 -3.46 7.58
C VAL A 228 -15.88 -3.05 7.35
N GLU A 229 -16.13 -2.06 6.50
CA GLU A 229 -17.49 -1.61 6.17
C GLU A 229 -18.34 -2.73 5.55
N PHE A 230 -17.77 -3.52 4.63
CA PHE A 230 -18.50 -4.61 3.97
C PHE A 230 -18.84 -5.76 4.91
N VAL A 231 -17.94 -6.09 5.83
CA VAL A 231 -18.18 -7.13 6.86
C VAL A 231 -19.24 -6.67 7.85
N LEU A 232 -19.18 -5.41 8.27
CA LEU A 232 -20.17 -4.81 9.18
C LEU A 232 -21.57 -4.77 8.56
N ARG A 233 -21.68 -4.47 7.27
CA ARG A 233 -22.97 -4.46 6.54
C ARG A 233 -23.49 -5.86 6.17
N GLY A 234 -22.66 -6.90 6.32
CA GLY A 234 -23.00 -8.26 5.92
C GLY A 234 -23.05 -8.46 4.39
N ASP A 235 -22.32 -7.63 3.63
CA ASP A 235 -22.12 -7.82 2.19
C ASP A 235 -21.08 -8.92 1.93
N PHE A 236 -20.04 -8.97 2.75
CA PHE A 236 -19.02 -10.02 2.76
C PHE A 236 -18.76 -10.53 4.17
N GLY A 237 -18.13 -11.70 4.28
CA GLY A 237 -17.49 -12.15 5.52
C GLY A 237 -15.98 -12.03 5.44
N LEU A 238 -15.30 -11.99 6.59
CA LEU A 238 -13.86 -12.17 6.67
C LEU A 238 -13.58 -13.49 7.38
N ALA A 239 -12.57 -14.23 6.94
CA ALA A 239 -12.11 -15.41 7.64
C ALA A 239 -10.59 -15.46 7.74
N SER A 240 -10.09 -16.04 8.83
CA SER A 240 -8.66 -16.19 9.11
C SER A 240 -8.34 -17.59 9.59
N GLY A 241 -7.11 -18.04 9.31
CA GLY A 241 -6.58 -19.33 9.75
C GLY A 241 -7.30 -20.49 9.08
N LYS A 242 -7.01 -20.75 7.79
CA LYS A 242 -7.61 -21.88 7.09
C LYS A 242 -7.09 -23.20 7.71
N LYS A 243 -8.00 -23.99 8.27
CA LYS A 243 -7.67 -25.28 8.87
C LYS A 243 -7.42 -26.35 7.78
N PRO A 244 -6.58 -27.36 8.04
CA PRO A 244 -6.34 -28.48 7.11
C PRO A 244 -7.64 -29.20 6.71
N GLU A 245 -8.63 -29.24 7.61
CA GLU A 245 -9.90 -29.92 7.42
C GLU A 245 -10.98 -29.09 6.67
N GLY A 246 -10.62 -27.91 6.14
CA GLY A 246 -11.50 -27.14 5.24
C GLY A 246 -12.35 -26.04 5.89
N GLY A 247 -12.18 -25.80 7.19
CA GLY A 247 -12.78 -24.68 7.93
C GLY A 247 -11.84 -23.49 8.13
N TYR A 248 -12.29 -22.52 8.94
CA TYR A 248 -11.50 -21.37 9.37
C TYR A 248 -11.42 -21.33 10.90
N GLU A 249 -10.34 -20.76 11.44
CA GLU A 249 -10.21 -20.53 12.88
C GLU A 249 -11.13 -19.41 13.36
N ARG A 250 -11.27 -18.35 12.57
CA ARG A 250 -12.12 -17.20 12.88
C ARG A 250 -12.91 -16.80 11.65
N VAL A 251 -14.18 -16.47 11.84
CA VAL A 251 -15.08 -15.96 10.80
C VAL A 251 -15.84 -14.78 11.37
N TRP A 252 -15.79 -13.65 10.67
CA TRP A 252 -16.52 -12.43 10.97
C TRP A 252 -17.58 -12.19 9.90
N PHE A 253 -18.82 -11.96 10.32
CA PHE A 253 -19.93 -11.63 9.42
C PHE A 253 -21.00 -10.84 10.17
N ASN A 254 -21.38 -9.67 9.64
CA ASN A 254 -22.34 -8.75 10.26
C ASN A 254 -21.93 -8.31 11.68
N GLU A 255 -20.63 -8.04 11.87
CA GLU A 255 -20.01 -7.71 13.16
C GLU A 255 -18.98 -6.59 12.99
N PRO A 256 -18.72 -5.81 14.05
CA PRO A 256 -17.65 -4.82 14.05
C PRO A 256 -16.29 -5.50 13.98
N LEU A 257 -15.46 -5.06 13.03
CA LEU A 257 -14.11 -5.55 12.78
C LEU A 257 -13.13 -4.37 12.90
N SER A 258 -12.01 -4.56 13.59
CA SER A 258 -10.92 -3.57 13.57
C SER A 258 -10.13 -3.67 12.27
N SER A 259 -9.65 -2.55 11.73
CA SER A 259 -8.75 -2.55 10.57
C SER A 259 -7.43 -3.29 10.83
N ASP A 260 -7.07 -3.54 12.09
CA ASP A 260 -5.87 -4.28 12.49
C ASP A 260 -5.97 -5.78 12.21
N GLU A 261 -7.19 -6.32 12.09
CA GLU A 261 -7.42 -7.74 11.73
C GLU A 261 -7.26 -7.98 10.21
N ILE A 262 -7.17 -6.91 9.42
CA ILE A 262 -6.97 -7.00 7.97
C ILE A 262 -5.47 -7.08 7.68
N SER A 263 -5.01 -8.30 7.43
CA SER A 263 -3.70 -8.59 6.86
C SER A 263 -3.84 -9.04 5.40
N PHE A 264 -2.95 -8.55 4.54
CA PHE A 264 -2.84 -8.99 3.15
C PHE A 264 -1.86 -10.15 2.96
N GLU A 265 -1.57 -10.87 4.04
CA GLU A 265 -0.71 -12.07 4.06
C GLU A 265 -1.51 -13.35 3.73
N SER A 266 -0.79 -14.48 3.65
CA SER A 266 -1.42 -15.79 3.48
C SER A 266 -2.29 -16.14 4.69
N GLY A 267 -3.49 -16.67 4.44
CA GLY A 267 -4.35 -17.20 5.50
C GLY A 267 -5.55 -16.32 5.86
N VAL A 268 -5.69 -15.13 5.28
CA VAL A 268 -6.88 -14.27 5.42
C VAL A 268 -7.68 -14.24 4.12
N PHE A 269 -8.99 -14.42 4.22
CA PHE A 269 -9.90 -14.60 3.09
C PHE A 269 -11.13 -13.72 3.20
N LEU A 270 -11.49 -13.05 2.11
CA LEU A 270 -12.80 -12.45 1.91
C LEU A 270 -13.78 -13.54 1.47
N LEU A 271 -14.91 -13.67 2.16
CA LEU A 271 -15.93 -14.67 1.89
C LEU A 271 -17.16 -14.04 1.24
N LEU A 272 -17.75 -14.76 0.27
CA LEU A 272 -19.07 -14.43 -0.24
C LEU A 272 -20.13 -14.49 0.88
N LYS A 273 -21.16 -13.66 0.76
CA LYS A 273 -22.27 -13.57 1.72
C LYS A 273 -22.90 -14.92 2.07
N SER A 274 -23.16 -15.75 1.06
CA SER A 274 -23.74 -17.09 1.25
C SER A 274 -22.85 -17.98 2.11
N LYS A 275 -21.55 -18.05 1.78
CA LYS A 275 -20.57 -18.87 2.50
C LYS A 275 -20.32 -18.37 3.91
N ALA A 276 -20.20 -17.06 4.10
CA ALA A 276 -20.01 -16.46 5.42
C ALA A 276 -21.19 -16.78 6.37
N LYS A 277 -22.42 -16.73 5.86
CA LYS A 277 -23.61 -17.12 6.63
C LYS A 277 -23.60 -18.60 7.01
N SER A 278 -23.29 -19.49 6.08
CA SER A 278 -23.24 -20.94 6.36
C SER A 278 -22.23 -21.29 7.44
N LEU A 279 -21.03 -20.73 7.37
CA LEU A 279 -19.97 -20.99 8.35
C LEU A 279 -20.31 -20.43 9.74
N LYS A 280 -21.00 -19.29 9.80
CA LYS A 280 -21.41 -18.70 11.09
C LYS A 280 -22.52 -19.49 11.76
N ILE A 281 -23.49 -19.99 10.99
CA ILE A 281 -24.55 -20.87 11.50
C ILE A 281 -23.97 -22.21 12.00
N GLU A 282 -22.94 -22.73 11.34
CA GLU A 282 -22.26 -23.97 11.75
C GLU A 282 -21.39 -23.78 13.01
N THR A 283 -20.96 -22.55 13.30
CA THR A 283 -20.13 -22.22 14.48
C THR A 283 -20.97 -21.79 15.69
N GLU A 284 -22.23 -21.38 15.50
CA GLU A 284 -23.17 -21.19 16.61
C GLU A 284 -23.67 -22.56 17.10
N PRO A 285 -23.32 -22.99 18.33
CA PRO A 285 -23.87 -24.22 18.87
C PRO A 285 -25.37 -24.04 19.07
N ILE A 286 -26.14 -25.00 18.54
CA ILE A 286 -27.57 -25.18 18.83
C ILE A 286 -27.76 -25.07 20.36
N PRO A 287 -28.55 -24.13 20.90
CA PRO A 287 -28.90 -24.11 22.31
C PRO A 287 -29.87 -25.27 22.58
N GLY A 288 -29.30 -26.46 22.77
CA GLY A 288 -30.00 -27.67 23.13
C GLY A 288 -30.08 -27.81 24.65
N GLY A 289 -31.27 -27.56 25.20
CA GLY A 289 -31.81 -28.33 26.33
C GLY A 289 -31.77 -27.69 27.72
N GLY A 290 -32.92 -27.14 28.14
CA GLY A 290 -33.57 -27.47 29.42
C GLY A 290 -32.95 -26.97 30.74
N PRO A 291 -33.66 -26.14 31.54
CA PRO A 291 -33.21 -25.68 32.85
C PRO A 291 -33.56 -26.71 33.94
N GLU A 292 -32.61 -27.03 34.82
CA GLU A 292 -32.88 -27.70 36.11
C GLU A 292 -32.00 -27.09 37.22
N PRO A 293 -32.46 -27.17 38.49
CA PRO A 293 -32.56 -25.99 39.36
C PRO A 293 -31.40 -25.90 40.34
N ILE A 294 -31.08 -24.66 40.71
CA ILE A 294 -30.22 -24.32 41.84
C ILE A 294 -30.99 -24.66 43.13
N PRO A 295 -30.41 -25.42 44.10
CA PRO A 295 -30.94 -25.45 45.45
C PRO A 295 -30.35 -24.31 46.27
N GLU A 296 -31.26 -23.51 46.77
CA GLU A 296 -31.15 -22.54 47.86
C GLU A 296 -30.80 -23.23 49.20
N PRO A 297 -30.18 -22.50 50.15
CA PRO A 297 -30.86 -22.39 51.45
C PRO A 297 -30.91 -20.95 52.02
N GLU A 298 -32.13 -20.61 52.43
CA GLU A 298 -32.65 -19.55 53.32
C GLU A 298 -32.19 -19.76 54.81
N PRO A 299 -32.52 -18.90 55.82
CA PRO A 299 -32.26 -17.46 55.99
C PRO A 299 -31.77 -17.01 57.42
N GLU A 300 -31.18 -15.79 57.50
CA GLU A 300 -31.27 -14.74 58.57
C GLU A 300 -30.69 -14.91 60.02
N PRO A 301 -30.54 -13.82 60.86
CA PRO A 301 -29.98 -12.45 60.69
C PRO A 301 -29.20 -11.99 61.98
N PRO A 302 -29.06 -10.69 62.36
CA PRO A 302 -28.54 -9.47 61.68
C PRO A 302 -27.30 -8.88 62.42
N SER A 303 -26.45 -8.08 61.75
CA SER A 303 -25.82 -6.92 62.41
C SER A 303 -25.15 -5.97 61.42
N GLY A 304 -25.77 -4.80 61.29
CA GLY A 304 -25.16 -3.46 61.28
C GLY A 304 -23.80 -3.18 60.63
N GLN A 305 -23.86 -2.12 59.80
CA GLN A 305 -22.87 -1.05 59.59
C GLN A 305 -21.91 -1.17 58.40
N GLU A 306 -22.15 -0.31 57.40
CA GLU A 306 -21.09 0.23 56.55
C GLU A 306 -20.03 0.93 57.41
N PRO A 307 -18.73 0.83 57.04
CA PRO A 307 -18.14 1.99 56.37
C PRO A 307 -17.17 1.65 55.22
N VAL A 308 -17.30 2.44 54.15
CA VAL A 308 -16.26 3.05 53.29
C VAL A 308 -14.84 2.43 53.22
N SER A 309 -14.50 1.98 51.99
CA SER A 309 -13.21 2.06 51.27
C SER A 309 -11.86 1.76 51.95
N GLY A 310 -11.19 0.71 51.45
CA GLY A 310 -9.74 0.54 51.41
C GLY A 310 -9.32 -0.39 50.26
N PRO A 311 -8.21 -0.15 49.54
CA PRO A 311 -7.85 -0.93 48.35
C PRO A 311 -7.37 -2.32 48.76
N SER A 312 -8.13 -3.36 48.42
CA SER A 312 -7.67 -4.75 48.52
C SER A 312 -6.75 -5.05 47.35
N LEU A 313 -5.45 -5.22 47.63
CA LEU A 313 -4.47 -5.67 46.63
C LEU A 313 -4.78 -7.12 46.24
N LYS A 314 -5.28 -7.33 45.02
CA LYS A 314 -5.48 -8.66 44.42
C LYS A 314 -4.18 -9.10 43.75
N THR A 315 -3.60 -10.20 44.23
CA THR A 315 -2.43 -10.83 43.60
C THR A 315 -2.90 -11.75 42.48
N PHE A 316 -2.46 -11.50 41.25
CA PHE A 316 -2.75 -12.36 40.09
C PHE A 316 -1.60 -13.34 39.86
N ARG A 317 -1.88 -14.65 39.82
CA ARG A 317 -0.92 -15.69 39.46
C ARG A 317 -1.22 -16.18 38.04
N ILE A 318 -0.33 -15.88 37.11
CA ILE A 318 -0.45 -16.25 35.69
C ILE A 318 0.53 -17.38 35.42
N ILE A 319 0.03 -18.59 35.11
CA ILE A 319 0.84 -19.76 34.73
C ILE A 319 0.30 -20.27 33.39
N GLY A 320 1.17 -20.45 32.41
CA GLY A 320 0.79 -20.97 31.10
C GLY A 320 2.00 -21.23 30.22
N ASN A 321 1.87 -22.16 29.29
CA ASN A 321 2.90 -22.46 28.30
C ASN A 321 2.75 -21.48 27.11
N VAL A 322 3.77 -20.69 26.81
CA VAL A 322 3.71 -19.64 25.76
C VAL A 322 4.62 -20.04 24.60
N PRO A 323 4.08 -20.22 23.37
CA PRO A 323 4.88 -20.57 22.20
C PRO A 323 5.91 -19.48 21.84
N PRO A 324 7.11 -19.84 21.34
CA PRO A 324 8.20 -18.91 21.05
C PRO A 324 7.81 -17.77 20.09
N GLU A 325 6.89 -18.02 19.16
CA GLU A 325 6.44 -17.07 18.14
C GLU A 325 5.73 -15.85 18.74
N VAL A 326 5.23 -15.98 19.97
CA VAL A 326 4.46 -14.96 20.67
C VAL A 326 5.26 -14.26 21.76
N TRP A 327 6.51 -14.67 22.03
CA TRP A 327 7.32 -14.14 23.15
C TRP A 327 7.55 -12.65 23.07
N ASN A 328 7.88 -12.15 21.87
CA ASN A 328 8.12 -10.72 21.68
C ASN A 328 6.83 -9.92 21.96
N ARG A 329 5.68 -10.41 21.46
CA ARG A 329 4.35 -9.80 21.68
C ARG A 329 3.90 -9.91 23.14
N PHE A 330 4.17 -11.02 23.82
CA PHE A 330 3.89 -11.22 25.24
C PHE A 330 4.70 -10.23 26.08
N GLY A 331 6.01 -10.12 25.80
CA GLY A 331 6.88 -9.14 26.43
C GLY A 331 6.41 -7.70 26.24
N THR A 332 6.07 -7.28 25.02
CA THR A 332 5.62 -5.89 24.78
C THR A 332 4.21 -5.58 25.27
N LYS A 333 3.32 -6.57 25.38
CA LYS A 333 1.91 -6.33 25.76
C LYS A 333 1.61 -6.60 27.24
N VAL A 334 2.27 -7.60 27.85
CA VAL A 334 1.96 -8.08 29.20
C VAL A 334 2.86 -7.41 30.24
N LEU A 335 4.17 -7.26 29.99
CA LEU A 335 5.06 -6.59 30.96
C LEU A 335 4.65 -5.14 31.27
N PRO A 336 4.21 -4.29 30.32
CA PRO A 336 3.77 -2.94 30.66
C PRO A 336 2.48 -2.91 31.50
N LYS A 337 1.59 -3.89 31.29
CA LYS A 337 0.35 -4.08 32.08
C LYS A 337 0.61 -4.64 33.47
N LEU A 338 1.71 -5.38 33.66
CA LEU A 338 2.11 -5.90 34.97
C LEU A 338 2.96 -4.90 35.77
N ARG A 339 3.69 -3.98 35.09
CA ARG A 339 4.37 -2.84 35.73
C ARG A 339 3.42 -1.84 36.39
N SER A 340 2.13 -1.84 36.04
CA SER A 340 1.14 -1.02 36.74
C SER A 340 0.70 -1.59 38.10
N GLY A 341 1.16 -2.79 38.48
CA GLY A 341 0.95 -3.37 39.80
C GLY A 341 2.12 -3.12 40.75
N THR A 342 1.86 -3.09 42.06
CA THR A 342 2.88 -3.06 43.12
C THR A 342 3.39 -4.47 43.44
N ASP A 343 4.69 -4.64 43.71
CA ASP A 343 5.36 -5.91 44.05
C ASP A 343 5.31 -7.04 43.00
N LEU A 344 5.71 -6.72 41.76
CA LEU A 344 5.86 -7.73 40.70
C LEU A 344 7.04 -8.69 40.98
N LYS A 345 6.74 -9.96 41.24
CA LYS A 345 7.71 -11.07 41.24
C LYS A 345 7.52 -11.92 39.99
N ILE A 346 8.58 -12.07 39.19
CA ILE A 346 8.58 -12.90 37.99
C ILE A 346 9.46 -14.12 38.28
N GLY A 347 8.85 -15.31 38.33
CA GLY A 347 9.58 -16.58 38.24
C GLY A 347 9.56 -17.04 36.79
N ILE A 348 10.73 -17.30 36.21
CA ILE A 348 10.86 -17.76 34.83
C ILE A 348 11.41 -19.17 34.87
N ASP A 349 10.66 -20.12 34.30
CA ASP A 349 11.06 -21.51 34.13
C ASP A 349 11.19 -21.78 32.63
N PHE A 350 12.40 -22.14 32.19
CA PHE A 350 12.65 -22.53 30.81
C PHE A 350 13.06 -24.00 30.78
N SER A 351 12.21 -24.83 30.17
CA SER A 351 12.52 -26.23 29.92
C SER A 351 12.71 -26.44 28.42
N VAL A 352 13.93 -26.80 28.00
CA VAL A 352 14.27 -27.07 26.60
C VAL A 352 14.92 -28.45 26.50
N SER A 353 14.39 -29.33 25.64
CA SER A 353 14.98 -30.64 25.35
C SER A 353 15.81 -30.57 24.07
N MET A 354 17.11 -30.87 24.14
CA MET A 354 18.03 -30.83 23.00
C MET A 354 18.90 -32.10 22.92
N GLU A 355 19.48 -32.37 21.75
CA GLU A 355 20.41 -33.49 21.54
C GLU A 355 21.71 -33.31 22.33
N THR A 356 22.19 -34.39 22.95
CA THR A 356 23.33 -34.41 23.91
C THR A 356 24.66 -33.92 23.35
N GLY A 357 24.83 -33.87 22.03
CA GLY A 357 26.03 -33.36 21.37
C GLY A 357 26.17 -31.83 21.41
N ILE A 358 25.06 -31.09 21.56
CA ILE A 358 25.01 -29.61 21.50
C ILE A 358 24.71 -29.00 22.88
N ALA A 359 24.28 -29.82 23.84
CA ALA A 359 23.91 -29.39 25.18
C ALA A 359 25.03 -28.60 25.90
N LYS A 360 26.28 -29.04 25.82
CA LYS A 360 27.42 -28.36 26.48
C LYS A 360 27.77 -27.00 25.87
N SER A 361 27.68 -26.87 24.54
CA SER A 361 27.91 -25.57 23.88
C SER A 361 26.78 -24.60 24.16
N PHE A 362 25.54 -25.10 24.18
CA PHE A 362 24.35 -24.29 24.49
C PHE A 362 24.35 -23.80 25.94
N GLU A 363 24.75 -24.65 26.90
CA GLU A 363 24.90 -24.26 28.31
C GLU A 363 25.96 -23.16 28.49
N THR A 364 27.09 -23.26 27.77
CA THR A 364 28.17 -22.27 27.84
C THR A 364 27.75 -20.93 27.23
N GLU A 365 27.01 -20.96 26.12
CA GLU A 365 26.47 -19.77 25.46
C GLU A 365 25.40 -19.08 26.31
N LEU A 366 24.50 -19.85 26.95
CA LEU A 366 23.52 -19.32 27.90
C LEU A 366 24.18 -18.68 29.12
N LYS A 367 25.22 -19.30 29.69
CA LYS A 367 26.00 -18.70 30.79
C LYS A 367 26.64 -17.38 30.39
N GLN A 368 27.21 -17.29 29.18
CA GLN A 368 27.79 -16.05 28.67
C GLN A 368 26.73 -14.96 28.46
N ILE A 369 25.57 -15.31 27.88
CA ILE A 369 24.47 -14.35 27.66
C ILE A 369 23.90 -13.85 29.00
N LEU A 370 23.80 -14.71 30.02
CA LEU A 370 23.37 -14.30 31.35
C LEU A 370 24.39 -13.38 32.04
N ASP A 371 25.69 -13.59 31.80
CA ASP A 371 26.77 -12.74 32.31
C ASP A 371 26.80 -11.37 31.62
N ASP A 372 26.65 -11.33 30.30
CA ASP A 372 26.56 -10.09 29.52
C ASP A 372 25.32 -9.26 29.91
N LEU A 373 24.26 -9.92 30.40
CA LEU A 373 23.04 -9.29 30.91
C LEU A 373 23.10 -8.95 32.40
N GLY A 374 24.18 -9.32 33.12
CA GLY A 374 24.38 -9.05 34.54
C GLY A 374 23.40 -9.80 35.46
N LEU A 375 22.91 -10.97 35.03
CA LEU A 375 21.89 -11.76 35.72
C LEU A 375 22.44 -13.03 36.40
N SER A 376 23.77 -13.22 36.38
CA SER A 376 24.49 -14.40 36.90
C SER A 376 24.19 -14.72 38.36
N ASP A 377 23.91 -13.72 39.20
CA ASP A 377 23.64 -13.89 40.65
C ASP A 377 22.15 -14.16 40.97
N ARG A 378 21.26 -14.17 39.96
CA ARG A 378 19.80 -14.23 40.15
C ARG A 378 19.11 -15.39 39.42
N ILE A 379 19.83 -16.08 38.53
CA ILE A 379 19.29 -17.16 37.69
C ILE A 379 20.28 -18.32 37.74
N GLU A 380 19.87 -19.46 38.30
CA GLU A 380 20.63 -20.71 38.26
C GLU A 380 20.18 -21.54 37.05
N ILE A 381 21.13 -22.18 36.36
CA ILE A 381 20.88 -23.15 35.30
C ILE A 381 21.01 -24.53 35.93
N GLU A 382 19.92 -25.30 35.96
CA GLU A 382 19.86 -26.67 36.52
C GLU A 382 19.80 -27.74 35.44
#